data_AF-A0A2T2SVN2-F1
#
_entry.id   AF-A0A2T2SVN2-F1
#
_cell.length_a   1.000
_cell.length_b   1.000
_cell.length_c   1.000
_cell.angle_alpha   90.00
_cell.angle_beta   90.00
_cell.angle_gamma   90.00
#
_symmetry.space_group_name_H-M   'P 1'
#
loop_
_entity.id
_entity.type
_entity.pdbx_description
1 polymer ?
#
loop_
_entity_poly.entity_id
_entity_poly.type
_entity_poly.pdbx_seq_one_letter_code
_entity_poly.pdbx_strand_id
1 'polypeptide(L)'
;MPLESLDTTLVSTHAVTPRVRQFLLRADDHTFDFTPGQHVSVEFKDEEGTRRYRPYSPVSQPGTDTVALAVKRYAEGAFSS
;
A
#
# COMPACT_ATOMS: atom_id res chain seq x y z
N MET A 1 15.46 -11.57 10.88
CA MET A 1 15.58 -11.70 9.42
C MET A 1 15.29 -10.33 8.84
N PRO A 2 16.10 -9.80 7.89
CA PRO A 2 15.74 -8.56 7.23
C PRO A 2 14.38 -8.75 6.55
N LEU A 3 13.49 -7.76 6.70
CA LEU A 3 12.26 -7.72 5.92
C LEU A 3 12.68 -7.52 4.47
N GLU A 4 12.40 -8.49 3.60
CA GLU A 4 12.57 -8.29 2.15
C GLU A 4 11.50 -7.29 1.72
N SER A 5 11.92 -6.05 1.47
CA SER A 5 11.07 -4.98 0.97
C SER A 5 11.16 -4.92 -0.56
N LEU A 6 10.01 -4.74 -1.19
CA LEU A 6 9.91 -4.45 -2.63
C LEU A 6 9.78 -2.95 -2.83
N ASP A 7 10.65 -2.37 -3.64
CA ASP A 7 10.47 -1.00 -4.09
C ASP A 7 9.33 -0.94 -5.11
N THR A 8 8.42 0.02 -4.91
CA THR A 8 7.24 0.18 -5.76
C THR A 8 7.06 1.62 -6.18
N THR A 9 6.54 1.81 -7.38
CA THR A 9 6.13 3.13 -7.88
C THR A 9 4.63 3.30 -7.70
N LEU A 10 4.21 4.45 -7.15
CA LEU A 10 2.81 4.82 -7.09
C LEU A 10 2.33 5.23 -8.50
N VAL A 11 1.54 4.37 -9.14
CA VAL A 11 1.05 4.58 -10.52
C VAL A 11 -0.18 5.47 -10.55
N SER A 12 -1.10 5.28 -9.61
CA SER A 12 -2.32 6.10 -9.54
C SER A 12 -2.90 6.17 -8.14
N THR A 13 -3.64 7.26 -7.90
CA THR A 13 -4.44 7.46 -6.69
C THR A 13 -5.88 7.78 -7.09
N HIS A 14 -6.84 7.08 -6.50
CA HIS A 14 -8.26 7.29 -6.76
C HIS A 14 -9.02 7.54 -5.45
N ALA A 15 -9.84 8.59 -5.40
CA ALA A 15 -10.69 8.86 -4.24
C ALA A 15 -11.96 8.00 -4.35
N VAL A 16 -12.09 6.99 -3.48
CA VAL A 16 -13.25 6.08 -3.44
C VAL A 16 -14.37 6.69 -2.61
N THR A 17 -14.01 7.32 -1.49
CA THR A 17 -14.92 8.08 -0.62
C THR A 17 -14.18 9.29 -0.05
N PRO A 18 -14.84 10.24 0.63
CA PRO A 18 -14.17 11.38 1.25
C PRO A 18 -13.03 11.00 2.23
N ARG A 19 -13.05 9.78 2.77
CA ARG A 19 -12.05 9.29 3.72
C ARG A 19 -11.30 8.05 3.24
N VAL A 20 -11.51 7.57 2.01
CA VAL A 20 -10.82 6.38 1.50
C VAL A 20 -10.23 6.69 0.14
N ARG A 21 -8.93 6.46 0.02
CA ARG A 21 -8.21 6.52 -1.25
C ARG A 21 -7.70 5.14 -1.61
N GLN A 22 -7.81 4.79 -2.88
CA GLN A 22 -7.17 3.63 -3.44
C GLN A 22 -5.84 4.07 -4.07
N PHE A 23 -4.79 3.31 -3.80
CA PHE A 23 -3.46 3.47 -4.39
C PHE A 23 -3.17 2.26 -5.25
N LEU A 24 -2.66 2.47 -6.46
CA LEU A 24 -2.12 1.41 -7.32
C LEU A 24 -0.60 1.49 -7.30
N LEU A 25 0.03 0.46 -6.76
CA LEU A 25 1.48 0.34 -6.69
C LEU A 25 1.94 -0.65 -7.76
N ARG A 26 3.05 -0.35 -8.44
CA ARG A 26 3.70 -1.24 -9.42
C ARG A 26 5.11 -1.59 -8.97
N ALA A 27 5.51 -2.83 -9.19
CA ALA A 27 6.89 -3.28 -9.10
C ALA A 27 7.27 -3.92 -10.45
N ASP A 28 8.12 -3.25 -11.23
CA ASP A 28 8.40 -3.63 -12.62
C ASP A 28 8.99 -5.04 -12.78
N ASP A 29 9.79 -5.49 -11.80
CA ASP A 29 10.46 -6.80 -11.79
C ASP A 29 9.81 -7.82 -10.83
N HIS A 30 8.55 -7.61 -10.44
CA HIS A 30 7.85 -8.50 -9.52
C HIS A 30 6.42 -8.79 -9.97
N THR A 31 5.98 -10.04 -9.83
CA THR A 31 4.57 -10.40 -9.95
C THR A 31 4.04 -10.71 -8.56
N PHE A 32 3.03 -9.97 -8.12
CA PHE A 32 2.40 -10.18 -6.82
C PHE A 32 1.64 -11.51 -6.82
N ASP A 33 2.18 -12.49 -6.11
CA ASP A 33 1.51 -13.77 -5.84
C ASP A 33 1.08 -13.82 -4.38
N PHE A 34 -0.23 -13.84 -4.15
CA PHE A 34 -0.82 -13.88 -2.81
C PHE A 34 -2.20 -14.56 -2.85
N THR A 35 -2.60 -15.13 -1.72
CA THR A 35 -3.96 -15.63 -1.54
C THR A 35 -4.89 -14.46 -1.15
N PRO A 36 -6.03 -14.27 -1.84
CA PRO A 36 -7.01 -13.25 -1.46
C PRO A 36 -7.41 -13.35 0.02
N GLY A 37 -7.41 -12.21 0.72
CA GLY A 37 -7.61 -12.13 2.17
C GLY A 37 -6.32 -12.00 2.99
N GLN A 38 -5.15 -12.17 2.38
CA GLN A 38 -3.87 -11.84 3.01
C GLN A 38 -3.67 -10.32 3.14
N HIS A 39 -2.59 -9.93 3.82
CA HIS A 39 -2.15 -8.54 3.93
C HIS A 39 -0.65 -8.43 3.64
N VAL A 40 -0.24 -7.24 3.22
CA VAL A 40 1.14 -6.83 3.02
C VAL A 40 1.51 -5.73 4.01
N SER A 41 2.79 -5.63 4.39
CA SER A 41 3.29 -4.53 5.20
C SER A 41 3.81 -3.42 4.28
N VAL A 42 3.22 -2.23 4.38
CA VAL A 42 3.66 -1.06 3.60
C VAL A 42 4.53 -0.18 4.48
N GLU A 43 5.75 0.09 4.00
CA GLU A 43 6.66 1.08 4.57
C GLU A 43 6.37 2.46 4.00
N PHE A 44 6.32 3.48 4.85
CA PHE A 44 6.35 4.88 4.44
C PHE A 44 7.08 5.74 5.48
N LYS A 45 7.47 6.95 5.09
CA LYS A 45 8.02 7.95 6.01
C LYS A 45 6.90 8.90 6.43
N ASP A 46 6.78 9.15 7.73
CA ASP A 46 5.91 10.20 8.25
C ASP A 46 6.53 11.59 8.03
N GLU A 47 5.80 12.64 8.45
CA GLU A 47 6.22 14.05 8.29
C GLU A 47 7.54 14.37 9.02
N GLU A 48 7.88 13.59 10.05
CA GLU A 48 9.13 13.69 10.81
C GLU A 48 10.27 12.84 10.19
N GLY A 49 10.00 12.19 9.05
CA GLY A 49 10.96 11.32 8.36
C GLY A 49 11.15 9.95 9.02
N THR A 50 10.35 9.61 10.03
CA THR A 50 10.41 8.32 10.72
C THR A 50 9.76 7.24 9.86
N ARG A 51 10.44 6.10 9.72
CA ARG A 51 9.91 4.94 9.00
C ARG A 51 8.79 4.29 9.79
N ARG A 52 7.64 4.10 9.14
CA ARG A 52 6.46 3.45 9.69
C ARG A 52 6.06 2.30 8.78
N TYR A 53 5.61 1.22 9.41
CA TYR A 53 5.08 0.03 8.73
C TYR A 53 3.61 -0.15 9.07
N ARG A 54 2.76 -0.40 8.08
CA ARG A 54 1.34 -0.66 8.31
C ARG A 54 0.83 -1.83 7.45
N PRO A 55 0.07 -2.76 8.05
CA PRO A 55 -0.54 -3.84 7.30
C PRO A 55 -1.73 -3.32 6.49
N TYR A 56 -1.80 -3.69 5.21
CA TYR A 56 -2.94 -3.45 4.33
C TYR A 56 -3.27 -4.70 3.54
N SER A 57 -4.56 -4.98 3.39
CA SER A 57 -5.03 -6.04 2.48
C SER A 57 -5.07 -5.52 1.06
N PRO A 58 -4.47 -6.24 0.09
CA PRO A 58 -4.72 -6.01 -1.32
C PRO A 58 -6.21 -6.06 -1.66
N VAL A 59 -6.67 -5.12 -2.48
CA VAL A 59 -8.03 -5.09 -3.05
C VAL A 59 -8.05 -5.43 -4.55
N SER A 60 -6.90 -5.84 -5.10
CA SER A 60 -6.75 -6.39 -6.45
C SER A 60 -6.63 -7.92 -6.43
N GLN A 61 -6.77 -8.55 -7.59
CA GLN A 61 -6.40 -9.96 -7.77
C GLN A 61 -4.86 -10.12 -7.81
N PRO A 62 -4.33 -11.30 -7.41
CA PRO A 62 -2.93 -11.64 -7.61
C PRO A 62 -2.63 -11.92 -9.11
N GLY A 63 -1.34 -12.08 -9.44
CA GLY A 63 -0.89 -12.47 -10.78
C GLY A 63 -0.56 -11.31 -11.72
N THR A 64 -0.37 -10.10 -11.19
CA THR A 64 0.10 -8.94 -11.98
C THR A 64 1.30 -8.27 -11.32
N ASP A 65 1.93 -7.35 -12.04
CA ASP A 65 2.99 -6.45 -11.55
C ASP A 65 2.47 -5.30 -10.67
N THR A 66 1.15 -5.29 -10.40
CA THR A 66 0.50 -4.26 -9.62
C THR A 66 -0.26 -4.81 -8.42
N VAL A 67 -0.35 -4.00 -7.37
CA VAL A 67 -1.20 -4.25 -6.21
C VAL A 67 -1.99 -2.99 -5.89
N ALA A 68 -3.31 -3.15 -5.70
CA ALA A 68 -4.17 -2.06 -5.28
C ALA A 68 -4.41 -2.12 -3.76
N LEU A 69 -4.31 -0.99 -3.08
CA LEU A 69 -4.57 -0.86 -1.64
C LEU A 69 -5.64 0.20 -1.40
N ALA A 70 -6.64 -0.08 -0.57
CA ALA A 70 -7.62 0.89 -0.11
C ALA A 70 -7.27 1.36 1.31
N VAL A 71 -6.94 2.64 1.45
CA VAL A 71 -6.47 3.22 2.71
C VAL A 71 -7.46 4.26 3.21
N LYS A 72 -7.87 4.11 4.46
CA LYS A 72 -8.73 5.08 5.14
C LYS A 72 -7.90 6.17 5.82
N ARG A 73 -8.21 7.43 5.52
CA ARG A 73 -7.71 8.61 6.21
C ARG A 73 -8.46 8.79 7.53
N TYR A 74 -7.72 9.01 8.61
CA TYR A 74 -8.27 9.33 9.92
C TYR A 74 -8.09 10.82 10.22
N ALA A 75 -9.09 11.44 10.86
CA ALA A 75 -9.14 12.89 11.06
C ALA A 75 -8.11 13.43 12.06
N GLU A 76 -7.57 12.59 12.94
CA GLU A 76 -6.65 12.98 14.02
C GLU A 76 -5.42 12.06 14.15
N GLY A 77 -4.95 11.46 13.07
CA GLY A 77 -3.81 10.56 13.15
C GLY A 77 -2.95 10.65 11.91
N ALA A 78 -1.64 10.46 12.11
CA ALA A 78 -0.53 10.41 11.16
C ALA A 78 -0.69 9.34 10.04
N PHE A 79 -1.87 9.30 9.44
CA PHE A 79 -2.38 8.26 8.57
C PHE A 79 -2.95 8.95 7.34
N SER A 80 -2.06 9.11 6.34
CA SER A 80 -2.20 9.90 5.12
C SER A 80 -2.38 11.40 5.39
N SER A 81 -1.25 12.11 5.48
CA SER A 81 -1.25 13.54 5.17
C SER A 81 -1.64 13.75 3.72
#